data_AF-A0A0G2UR87-F1
#
_entry.id   AF-A0A0G2UR87-F1
#
_cell.length_a   1.000
_cell.length_b   1.000
_cell.length_c   1.000
_cell.angle_alpha   90.00
_cell.angle_beta   90.00
_cell.angle_gamma   90.00
#
_symmetry.space_group_name_H-M   'P 1'
#
loop_
_entity.id
_entity.type
_entity.pdbx_description
1 polymer ?
#
loop_
_entity_poly.entity_id
_entity_poly.type
_entity_poly.pdbx_seq_one_letter_code
_entity_poly.pdbx_strand_id
1 'polypeptide(L)'
;EFKQLMWNIMEEIGRPNYADFFPILGYIDPFGIRRRLAAYFDKLIAVFQDIICERQKIRAANSSGSKPTNDILDTLLNLYEENELSMGEINHLLVDIFDAGTDTTASTLEWAMAELIKNPEMMIEAQNEIEQAVGKDCSMIQESDISKLPYL
;
A
#
# COMPACT_ATOMS: atom_id res chain seq x y z
N GLU A 1 -0.78 -4.19 14.64
CA GLU A 1 -2.25 -4.18 14.40
C GLU A 1 -2.58 -4.01 12.92
N PHE A 2 -2.16 -2.92 12.26
CA PHE A 2 -2.40 -2.68 10.83
C PHE A 2 -1.97 -3.85 9.89
N LYS A 3 -0.71 -4.33 9.99
CA LYS A 3 -0.22 -5.46 9.18
C LYS A 3 -1.09 -6.71 9.32
N GLN A 4 -1.53 -7.02 10.54
CA GLN A 4 -2.37 -8.19 10.80
C GLN A 4 -3.78 -8.00 10.23
N LEU A 5 -4.30 -6.76 10.27
CA LEU A 5 -5.57 -6.43 9.64
C LEU A 5 -5.50 -6.60 8.11
N MET A 6 -4.43 -6.12 7.48
CA MET A 6 -4.20 -6.31 6.03
C MET A 6 -4.07 -7.79 5.66
N TRP A 7 -3.31 -8.54 6.45
CA TRP A 7 -3.18 -9.99 6.26
C TRP A 7 -4.53 -10.72 6.30
N ASN A 8 -5.37 -10.40 7.29
CA ASN A 8 -6.70 -11.02 7.40
C ASN A 8 -7.62 -10.65 6.23
N ILE A 9 -7.51 -9.43 5.69
CA ILE A 9 -8.25 -9.00 4.49
C ILE A 9 -7.81 -9.85 3.31
N MET A 10 -6.50 -9.96 3.06
CA MET A 10 -5.96 -10.76 1.95
C MET A 10 -6.33 -12.24 2.08
N GLU A 11 -6.33 -12.81 3.28
CA GLU A 11 -6.73 -14.20 3.51
C GLU A 11 -8.21 -14.42 3.16
N GLU A 12 -9.09 -13.49 3.53
CA GLU A 12 -10.52 -13.59 3.21
C GLU A 12 -10.81 -13.33 1.72
N ILE A 13 -10.10 -12.40 1.07
CA ILE A 13 -10.21 -12.14 -0.37
C ILE A 13 -9.72 -13.35 -1.17
N GLY A 14 -8.61 -13.96 -0.76
CA GLY A 14 -8.05 -15.14 -1.42
C GLY A 14 -8.83 -16.43 -1.19
N ARG A 15 -9.78 -16.44 -0.24
CA ARG A 15 -10.55 -17.64 0.08
C ARG A 15 -11.62 -17.90 -0.99
N PRO A 16 -11.71 -19.12 -1.55
CA PRO A 16 -12.77 -19.48 -2.50
C PRO A 16 -14.16 -19.26 -1.89
N ASN A 17 -14.97 -18.45 -2.56
CA ASN A 17 -16.31 -18.11 -2.11
C ASN A 17 -17.38 -18.60 -3.10
N TYR A 18 -18.15 -19.61 -2.69
CA TYR A 18 -19.23 -20.18 -3.51
C TYR A 18 -20.31 -19.16 -3.88
N ALA A 19 -20.51 -18.12 -3.06
CA ALA A 19 -21.46 -17.07 -3.37
C ALA A 19 -21.11 -16.24 -4.61
N ASP A 20 -19.85 -16.30 -5.06
CA ASP A 20 -19.41 -15.59 -6.27
C ASP A 20 -19.65 -16.42 -7.54
N PHE A 21 -19.84 -17.75 -7.39
CA PHE A 21 -20.20 -18.66 -8.49
C PHE A 21 -21.71 -18.93 -8.57
N PHE A 22 -22.40 -18.91 -7.42
CA PHE A 22 -23.82 -19.21 -7.31
C PHE A 22 -24.57 -18.02 -6.68
N PRO A 23 -25.23 -17.17 -7.50
CA PRO A 23 -25.86 -15.94 -7.02
C PRO A 23 -26.85 -16.13 -5.87
N ILE A 24 -27.55 -17.28 -5.83
CA ILE A 24 -28.52 -17.58 -4.76
C ILE A 24 -27.87 -17.66 -3.36
N LEU A 25 -26.59 -18.04 -3.28
CA LEU A 25 -25.83 -18.11 -2.03
C LEU A 25 -25.35 -16.71 -1.57
N GLY A 26 -25.39 -15.70 -2.44
CA GLY A 26 -25.00 -14.33 -2.12
C GLY A 26 -25.84 -13.68 -1.02
N TYR A 27 -27.11 -14.08 -0.87
CA TYR A 27 -28.01 -13.53 0.14
C TYR A 27 -27.74 -14.04 1.56
N ILE A 28 -27.16 -15.24 1.68
CA ILE A 28 -27.01 -15.90 2.99
C ILE A 28 -25.58 -15.84 3.54
N ASP A 29 -24.59 -15.51 2.69
CA ASP A 29 -23.16 -15.48 3.04
C ASP A 29 -22.75 -16.72 3.84
N PRO A 30 -22.84 -17.93 3.23
CA PRO A 30 -22.83 -19.20 3.97
C PRO A 30 -21.50 -19.45 4.70
N PHE A 31 -20.40 -18.88 4.20
CA PHE A 31 -19.08 -18.95 4.81
C PHE A 31 -18.72 -17.68 5.61
N GLY A 32 -19.63 -16.71 5.69
CA GLY A 32 -19.43 -15.47 6.45
C GLY A 32 -18.31 -14.57 5.92
N ILE A 33 -17.85 -14.78 4.68
CA ILE A 33 -16.68 -14.10 4.10
C ILE A 33 -17.00 -12.60 3.95
N ARG A 34 -18.16 -12.26 3.38
CA ARG A 34 -18.57 -10.87 3.19
C ARG A 34 -18.71 -10.15 4.53
N ARG A 35 -19.30 -10.81 5.53
CA ARG A 35 -19.44 -10.23 6.88
C ARG A 35 -18.09 -9.97 7.56
N ARG A 36 -17.12 -10.89 7.43
CA ARG A 36 -15.78 -10.71 7.99
C ARG A 36 -15.01 -9.61 7.27
N LEU A 37 -15.05 -9.60 5.93
CA LEU A 37 -14.44 -8.55 5.12
C LEU A 37 -14.96 -7.17 5.50
N ALA A 38 -16.29 -6.99 5.59
CA ALA A 38 -16.87 -5.73 6.02
C ALA A 38 -16.34 -5.29 7.40
N ALA A 39 -16.30 -6.20 8.38
CA ALA A 39 -15.78 -5.90 9.71
C ALA A 39 -14.27 -5.59 9.72
N TYR A 40 -13.48 -6.13 8.79
CA TYR A 40 -12.07 -5.77 8.65
C TYR A 40 -11.89 -4.42 7.95
N PHE A 41 -12.65 -4.12 6.90
CA PHE A 41 -12.63 -2.81 6.25
C PHE A 41 -13.11 -1.70 7.18
N ASP A 42 -14.13 -1.93 8.01
CA ASP A 42 -14.57 -0.97 9.03
C ASP A 42 -13.44 -0.60 10.00
N LYS A 43 -12.67 -1.60 10.45
CA LYS A 43 -11.49 -1.37 11.32
C LYS A 43 -10.38 -0.62 10.58
N LEU A 44 -10.18 -0.90 9.30
CA LEU A 44 -9.14 -0.27 8.48
C LEU A 44 -9.48 1.20 8.24
N ILE A 45 -10.73 1.48 7.89
CA ILE A 45 -11.26 2.83 7.73
C ILE A 45 -11.16 3.60 9.06
N ALA A 46 -11.42 2.97 10.21
CA ALA A 46 -11.24 3.62 11.50
C ALA A 46 -9.78 4.08 11.73
N VAL A 47 -8.79 3.24 11.37
CA VAL A 47 -7.36 3.61 11.42
C VAL A 47 -7.08 4.81 10.51
N PHE A 48 -7.59 4.81 9.27
CA PHE A 48 -7.42 5.94 8.36
C PHE A 48 -8.10 7.21 8.86
N GLN A 49 -9.27 7.10 9.48
CA GLN A 49 -9.98 8.24 10.06
C GLN A 49 -9.19 8.87 11.21
N ASP A 50 -8.54 8.08 12.06
CA ASP A 50 -7.66 8.60 13.11
C ASP A 50 -6.50 9.42 12.51
N ILE A 51 -5.86 8.89 11.46
CA ILE A 51 -4.76 9.56 10.74
C ILE A 51 -5.25 10.84 10.04
N ILE A 52 -6.39 10.79 9.36
CA ILE A 52 -7.02 11.94 8.70
C ILE A 52 -7.33 13.04 9.73
N CYS A 53 -7.94 12.67 10.86
CA CYS A 53 -8.27 13.61 11.92
C CYS A 53 -7.02 14.28 12.51
N GLU A 54 -5.95 13.52 12.74
CA GLU A 54 -4.67 14.06 13.19
C GLU A 54 -4.08 15.04 12.16
N ARG A 55 -4.06 14.64 10.88
CA ARG A 55 -3.56 15.50 9.79
C ARG A 55 -4.36 16.80 9.67
N GLN A 56 -5.68 16.75 9.77
CA GLN A 56 -6.54 17.94 9.75
C GLN A 56 -6.27 18.88 10.93
N LYS A 57 -6.05 18.35 12.15
CA LYS A 57 -5.67 19.16 13.32
C LYS A 57 -4.34 19.88 13.10
N ILE A 58 -3.35 19.18 12.54
CA ILE A 58 -2.04 19.75 12.20
C ILE A 58 -2.20 20.87 11.16
N ARG A 59 -2.98 20.63 10.09
CA ARG A 59 -3.27 21.65 9.06
C ARG A 59 -3.94 22.89 9.63
N ALA A 60 -4.93 22.71 10.52
CA ALA A 60 -5.61 23.81 11.18
C ALA A 60 -4.67 24.64 12.07
N ALA A 61 -3.79 23.98 12.82
CA ALA A 61 -2.82 24.63 13.71
C ALA A 61 -1.69 25.35 12.95
N ASN A 62 -1.32 24.88 11.76
CA ASN A 62 -0.21 25.39 10.96
C ASN A 62 -0.60 26.47 9.93
N SER A 63 -1.70 27.21 10.18
CA SER A 63 -2.18 28.31 9.34
C SER A 63 -1.18 29.49 9.20
N SER A 64 0.01 29.38 9.77
CA SER A 64 1.16 30.28 9.62
C SER A 64 2.44 29.56 9.14
N GLY A 65 2.44 29.05 7.91
CA GLY A 65 3.66 28.87 7.12
C GLY A 65 4.53 27.63 7.38
N SER A 66 3.99 26.55 7.96
CA SER A 66 4.72 25.27 7.92
C SER A 66 4.69 24.69 6.50
N LYS A 67 5.82 24.11 6.06
CA LYS A 67 5.90 23.42 4.77
C LYS A 67 4.81 22.33 4.75
N PRO A 68 3.92 22.28 3.75
CA PRO A 68 2.97 21.20 3.64
C PRO A 68 3.75 19.89 3.58
N THR A 69 3.30 18.89 4.34
CA THR A 69 3.60 17.51 3.93
C THR A 69 2.99 17.39 2.53
N ASN A 70 3.75 16.87 1.58
CA ASN A 70 3.31 16.82 0.17
C ASN A 70 3.11 15.37 -0.21
N ASP A 71 2.31 14.68 0.61
CA ASP A 71 1.95 13.29 0.41
C ASP A 71 0.55 13.16 -0.19
N ILE A 72 0.17 11.91 -0.47
CA ILE A 72 -1.12 11.58 -1.08
C ILE A 72 -2.27 12.07 -0.20
N LEU A 73 -2.16 11.97 1.13
CA LEU A 73 -3.23 12.38 2.03
C LEU A 73 -3.48 13.89 1.96
N ASP A 74 -2.43 14.71 1.85
CA ASP A 74 -2.61 16.15 1.67
C ASP A 74 -3.28 16.48 0.33
N THR A 75 -2.94 15.75 -0.73
CA THR A 75 -3.59 15.89 -2.03
C THR A 75 -5.08 15.54 -1.93
N LEU A 76 -5.43 14.41 -1.31
CA LEU A 76 -6.82 13.98 -1.12
C LEU A 76 -7.62 14.96 -0.26
N LEU A 77 -7.00 15.53 0.78
CA LEU A 77 -7.64 16.53 1.64
C LEU A 77 -7.86 17.87 0.92
N ASN A 78 -6.97 18.27 0.01
CA ASN A 78 -7.19 19.46 -0.81
C ASN A 78 -8.39 19.26 -1.76
N LEU A 79 -8.48 18.10 -2.41
CA LEU A 79 -9.63 17.75 -3.26
C LEU A 79 -10.95 17.70 -2.47
N TYR A 80 -10.90 17.29 -1.20
CA TYR A 80 -12.06 17.35 -0.30
C TYR A 80 -12.47 18.79 0.03
N GLU A 81 -11.53 19.69 0.29
CA GLU A 81 -11.79 21.11 0.53
C GLU A 81 -12.36 21.80 -0.74
N GLU A 82 -11.95 21.35 -1.92
CA GLU A 82 -12.47 21.81 -3.22
C GLU A 82 -13.83 21.19 -3.59
N ASN A 83 -14.38 20.29 -2.76
CA ASN A 83 -15.61 19.53 -2.99
C ASN A 83 -15.55 18.60 -4.22
N GLU A 84 -14.36 18.19 -4.64
CA GLU A 84 -14.16 17.21 -5.73
C GLU A 84 -14.24 15.77 -5.21
N LEU A 85 -13.96 15.54 -3.93
CA LEU A 85 -14.08 14.25 -3.26
C LEU A 85 -14.89 14.36 -1.97
N SER A 86 -15.63 13.31 -1.65
CA SER A 86 -16.22 13.10 -0.34
C SER A 86 -15.26 12.37 0.61
N MET A 87 -15.50 12.48 1.92
CA MET A 87 -14.72 11.75 2.93
C MET A 87 -14.84 10.23 2.75
N GLY A 88 -15.98 9.75 2.25
CA GLY A 88 -16.17 8.33 1.92
C GLY A 88 -15.27 7.87 0.78
N GLU A 89 -15.10 8.68 -0.26
CA GLU A 89 -14.20 8.38 -1.38
C GLU A 89 -12.74 8.42 -0.94
N ILE A 90 -12.34 9.38 -0.11
CA ILE A 90 -10.97 9.41 0.46
C ILE A 90 -10.67 8.12 1.22
N ASN A 91 -11.59 7.67 2.08
CA ASN A 91 -11.40 6.43 2.85
C ASN A 91 -11.19 5.23 1.93
N HIS A 92 -12.05 5.04 0.93
CA HIS A 92 -11.92 3.91 0.02
C HIS A 92 -10.68 4.01 -0.88
N LEU A 93 -10.28 5.20 -1.32
CA LEU A 93 -9.03 5.39 -2.06
C LEU A 93 -7.80 5.03 -1.21
N LEU A 94 -7.81 5.36 0.09
CA LEU A 94 -6.74 4.94 0.99
C LEU A 94 -6.74 3.42 1.17
N VAL A 95 -7.90 2.77 1.26
CA VAL A 95 -7.99 1.31 1.27
C VAL A 95 -7.34 0.73 0.01
N ASP A 96 -7.73 1.19 -1.18
CA ASP A 96 -7.23 0.67 -2.45
C ASP A 96 -5.71 0.84 -2.60
N ILE A 97 -5.18 2.02 -2.25
CA ILE A 97 -3.74 2.31 -2.35
C ILE A 97 -2.91 1.41 -1.41
N PHE A 98 -3.35 1.25 -0.16
CA PHE A 98 -2.62 0.43 0.80
C PHE A 98 -2.76 -1.06 0.51
N ASP A 99 -3.92 -1.52 0.08
CA ASP A 99 -4.17 -2.91 -0.30
C ASP A 99 -3.29 -3.29 -1.50
N ALA A 100 -3.35 -2.50 -2.57
CA ALA A 100 -2.58 -2.74 -3.78
C ALA A 100 -1.07 -2.55 -3.58
N GLY A 101 -0.66 -1.59 -2.76
CA GLY A 101 0.75 -1.21 -2.61
C GLY A 101 1.55 -2.09 -1.65
N THR A 102 0.91 -2.86 -0.76
CA THR A 102 1.62 -3.60 0.29
C THR A 102 1.96 -5.04 -0.11
N ASP A 103 0.94 -5.86 -0.38
CA ASP A 103 1.15 -7.31 -0.62
C ASP A 103 1.84 -7.58 -1.95
N THR A 104 1.49 -6.83 -3.00
CA THR A 104 2.05 -7.01 -4.34
C THR A 104 3.54 -6.68 -4.41
N THR A 105 3.96 -5.58 -3.78
CA THR A 105 5.36 -5.13 -3.76
C THR A 105 6.21 -6.02 -2.87
N ALA A 106 5.69 -6.43 -1.70
CA ALA A 106 6.36 -7.38 -0.82
C ALA A 106 6.57 -8.74 -1.51
N SER A 107 5.53 -9.28 -2.15
CA SER A 107 5.61 -10.54 -2.90
C SER A 107 6.59 -10.44 -4.06
N THR A 108 6.58 -9.33 -4.81
CA THR A 108 7.51 -9.11 -5.93
C THR A 108 8.96 -9.09 -5.45
N LEU A 109 9.23 -8.40 -4.34
CA LEU A 109 10.58 -8.35 -3.75
C LEU A 109 11.02 -9.73 -3.24
N GLU A 110 10.12 -10.48 -2.60
CA GLU A 110 10.40 -11.85 -2.14
C GLU A 110 10.80 -12.75 -3.31
N TRP A 111 10.03 -12.73 -4.41
CA TRP A 111 10.35 -13.47 -5.63
C TRP A 111 11.66 -13.03 -6.27
N ALA A 112 11.91 -11.72 -6.36
CA ALA A 112 13.16 -11.19 -6.89
C ALA A 112 14.36 -11.73 -6.10
N MET A 113 14.31 -11.66 -4.76
CA MET A 113 15.37 -12.19 -3.90
C MET A 113 15.50 -13.71 -4.00
N ALA A 114 14.39 -14.45 -4.08
CA ALA A 114 14.41 -15.89 -4.25
C ALA A 114 15.10 -16.32 -5.55
N GLU A 115 14.81 -15.64 -6.67
CA GLU A 115 15.45 -15.91 -7.95
C GLU A 115 16.93 -15.49 -7.98
N LEU A 116 17.29 -14.37 -7.34
CA LEU A 116 18.71 -13.96 -7.22
C LEU A 116 19.53 -14.97 -6.41
N ILE A 117 19.03 -15.42 -5.25
CA ILE A 117 19.72 -16.41 -4.40
C ILE A 117 19.88 -17.75 -5.13
N LYS A 118 18.89 -18.13 -5.94
CA LYS A 118 18.91 -19.37 -6.71
C LYS A 118 19.85 -19.31 -7.91
N ASN A 119 20.16 -18.12 -8.41
CA ASN A 119 21.01 -17.89 -9.58
C ASN A 119 22.18 -16.94 -9.23
N PRO A 120 23.26 -17.47 -8.61
CA PRO A 120 24.35 -16.63 -8.09
C PRO A 120 25.04 -15.76 -9.15
N GLU A 121 25.08 -16.20 -10.42
CA GLU A 121 25.64 -15.40 -11.51
C GLU A 121 24.86 -14.09 -11.73
N MET A 122 23.52 -14.15 -11.73
CA MET A 122 22.67 -12.95 -11.84
C MET A 122 22.80 -12.03 -10.63
N MET A 123 22.92 -12.63 -9.43
CA MET A 123 23.14 -11.85 -8.20
C MET A 123 24.48 -11.12 -8.22
N ILE A 124 25.55 -11.77 -8.69
CA ILE A 124 26.87 -11.14 -8.85
C ILE A 124 26.80 -10.02 -9.89
N GLU A 125 26.10 -10.22 -11.00
CA GLU A 125 25.96 -9.20 -12.04
C GLU A 125 25.21 -7.96 -11.54
N ALA A 126 24.08 -8.13 -10.85
CA ALA A 126 23.34 -7.03 -10.23
C ALA A 126 24.19 -6.26 -9.18
N GLN A 127 24.94 -6.99 -8.35
CA GLN A 127 25.85 -6.37 -7.37
C GLN A 127 26.96 -5.56 -8.06
N ASN A 128 27.57 -6.12 -9.11
CA ASN A 128 28.61 -5.44 -9.88
C ASN A 128 28.08 -4.16 -10.54
N GLU A 129 26.85 -4.18 -11.08
CA GLU A 129 26.23 -2.98 -11.66
C GLU A 129 26.06 -1.88 -10.61
N ILE A 130 25.50 -2.22 -9.45
CA ILE A 130 25.32 -1.28 -8.33
C ILE A 130 26.67 -0.69 -7.89
N GLU A 131 27.70 -1.54 -7.72
CA GLU A 131 29.04 -1.10 -7.34
C GLU A 131 29.66 -0.15 -8.37
N GLN A 132 29.45 -0.38 -9.67
CA GLN A 132 29.97 0.47 -10.74
C GLN A 132 29.21 1.80 -10.86
N ALA A 133 27.89 1.78 -10.69
CA ALA A 133 27.05 2.96 -10.86
C ALA A 133 27.13 3.96 -9.69
N VAL A 134 27.23 3.45 -8.45
CA VAL A 134 27.10 4.27 -7.24
C VAL A 134 28.37 4.23 -6.35
N GLY A 135 29.28 3.29 -6.60
CA GLY A 135 30.53 3.13 -5.84
C GLY A 135 30.37 2.31 -4.56
N LYS A 136 31.44 1.60 -4.16
CA LYS A 136 31.45 0.68 -3.00
C LYS A 136 31.14 1.32 -1.64
N ASP A 137 31.40 2.63 -1.51
CA ASP A 137 31.23 3.37 -0.27
C ASP A 137 29.86 4.08 -0.19
N CYS A 138 29.02 4.00 -1.24
CA CYS A 138 27.70 4.60 -1.20
C CYS A 138 26.75 3.68 -0.42
N SER A 139 26.36 4.13 0.77
CA SER A 139 25.44 3.39 1.64
C SER A 139 23.97 3.49 1.22
N MET A 140 23.60 4.38 0.29
CA MET A 140 22.20 4.65 -0.05
C MET A 140 21.99 4.95 -1.53
N ILE A 141 21.35 4.02 -2.23
CA ILE A 141 20.88 4.20 -3.62
C ILE A 141 19.66 5.14 -3.61
N GLN A 142 19.60 6.09 -4.55
CA GLN A 142 18.43 6.96 -4.74
C GLN A 142 17.59 6.49 -5.93
N GLU A 143 16.30 6.79 -5.95
CA GLU A 143 15.43 6.51 -7.11
C GLU A 143 15.95 7.17 -8.40
N SER A 144 16.60 8.34 -8.29
CA SER A 144 17.21 9.02 -9.43
C SER A 144 18.36 8.24 -10.09
N ASP A 145 18.96 7.28 -9.37
CA ASP A 145 20.05 6.46 -9.90
C ASP A 145 19.55 5.33 -10.81
N ILE A 146 18.24 5.09 -10.92
CA ILE A 146 17.67 4.00 -11.74
C ILE A 146 18.15 4.05 -13.20
N SER A 147 18.36 5.24 -13.75
CA SER A 147 18.88 5.42 -15.12
C SER A 147 20.31 4.89 -15.33
N LYS A 148 21.06 4.67 -14.24
CA LYS A 148 22.42 4.11 -14.24
C LYS A 148 22.42 2.60 -13.96
N LEU A 149 21.26 2.00 -13.69
CA LEU A 149 21.10 0.61 -13.28
C LEU A 149 20.18 -0.13 -14.27
N PRO A 150 20.60 -0.31 -15.55
CA PRO A 150 19.76 -0.97 -16.56
C PRO A 150 19.55 -2.48 -16.37
N TYR A 151 20.36 -3.15 -15.56
CA TYR A 151 20.21 -4.57 -15.23
C TYR A 151 19.24 -4.77 -14.07
N LEU A 152 19.27 -3.88 -13.07
CA LEU A 152 18.35 -3.87 -11.92
C LEU A 152 16.92 -3.46 -12.32
#